data_AF-A0A654AM45-F1
#
_entry.id   AF-A0A654AM45-F1
#
_cell.length_a   1.000
_cell.length_b   1.000
_cell.length_c   1.000
_cell.angle_alpha   90.00
_cell.angle_beta   90.00
_cell.angle_gamma   90.00
#
_symmetry.space_group_name_H-M   'P 1'
#
loop_
_entity.id
_entity.type
_entity.pdbx_description
1 polymer ?
#
loop_
_entity_poly.entity_id
_entity_poly.type
_entity_poly.pdbx_seq_one_letter_code
_entity_poly.pdbx_strand_id
1 'polypeptide(L)'
;MSSNVEPVDRTSALRVGLRSALVVFAAACSCATVQNSTPASMRGGWFDMLKASGGSSARPAGPAASYTWTGADKRNISVSVAAPNVAGRPTESISPVSGDNGPQIDAALSRLKAAGGGTLRLSPGEYVLAGGPPALALSGLKDVAIEGRGATLTFSAWGDGIAIQNCQRLAVRGLSLRYAKPAVLAAVVRQTARGNELMVAPSQTTALNGAKIYQVTEYDKAGKGFVPKARRLLLGRNGESPVGDGARGFTLPSGKLNDFADGRPVEVKLSYYNGAAVRIADPGDTPVSADITFDGLTVQNSPGMGIAVDLMGSGLAVLNSQIGVRSPTSNAVTVAYDALHVTAMTGNILLRGNQFTASGDDAINISSPIYDVSPGSDAKDVTLKAKTGGVYLGATLAFFDADLRWLGNDRIVKRSSRSPDAQIGVAFSDTVPQGARYARNVDLLSSRYAILNNEIFRCQCHGVLAQTPNGIIAGNRFTSLRANAIRLVVSAWWHEGSAVRNVVVRDNIITDTGDDGRRGVVWGAITLYAELGDDGGQDQPAVATQTVNDTVLIADNTISGVDQGCISVASSAHVRITGNRCQGFNRRLDKGQLLVEKTDPVAGIKRLSAKTSYLGQGNGIWIDPLSTSNIDHSS
;
A
#
# COMPACT_ATOMS: atom_id res chain seq x y z
N MET A 1 -48.02 -23.26 18.78
CA MET A 1 -48.50 -24.07 19.91
C MET A 1 -47.42 -23.97 20.98
N SER A 2 -47.48 -22.93 21.81
CA SER A 2 -48.03 -22.94 23.20
C SER A 2 -47.14 -23.78 24.12
N SER A 3 -46.54 -23.29 25.22
CA SER A 3 -46.96 -22.22 26.13
C SER A 3 -45.85 -21.81 27.12
N ASN A 4 -45.59 -20.50 27.19
CA ASN A 4 -45.52 -19.65 28.39
C ASN A 4 -45.68 -20.32 29.78
N VAL A 5 -44.79 -19.98 30.73
CA VAL A 5 -45.09 -19.21 31.97
C VAL A 5 -43.81 -18.53 32.49
N GLU A 6 -43.86 -17.21 32.63
CA GLU A 6 -43.08 -16.33 33.52
C GLU A 6 -44.12 -15.65 34.46
N PRO A 7 -43.81 -14.78 35.47
CA PRO A 7 -42.54 -14.37 36.09
C PRO A 7 -42.64 -14.26 37.65
N VAL A 8 -41.56 -13.86 38.33
CA VAL A 8 -41.67 -13.17 39.64
C VAL A 8 -40.71 -11.99 39.70
N ASP A 9 -41.29 -10.80 39.76
CA ASP A 9 -40.67 -9.52 40.10
C ASP A 9 -40.99 -9.20 41.57
N ARG A 10 -40.01 -8.73 42.35
CA ARG A 10 -40.23 -7.95 43.57
C ARG A 10 -39.12 -6.91 43.73
N THR A 11 -39.49 -5.69 43.42
CA THR A 11 -38.87 -4.44 43.88
C THR A 11 -39.11 -4.23 45.38
N SER A 12 -38.09 -3.75 46.10
CA SER A 12 -38.25 -2.76 47.17
C SER A 12 -36.93 -2.03 47.45
N ALA A 13 -37.04 -0.70 47.49
CA ALA A 13 -35.97 0.24 47.72
C ALA A 13 -35.80 0.53 49.22
N LEU A 14 -34.57 0.82 49.67
CA LEU A 14 -34.34 1.72 50.80
C LEU A 14 -32.97 2.41 50.69
N ARG A 15 -33.01 3.74 50.88
CA ARG A 15 -31.91 4.72 50.85
C ARG A 15 -31.14 4.72 52.20
N VAL A 16 -30.01 5.46 52.17
CA VAL A 16 -29.19 6.02 53.27
C VAL A 16 -28.02 5.11 53.71
N GLY A 17 -26.76 5.55 53.84
CA GLY A 17 -26.13 6.85 53.68
C GLY A 17 -24.60 6.72 53.78
N LEU A 18 -23.88 7.76 53.35
CA LEU A 18 -22.43 7.94 53.47
C LEU A 18 -21.92 7.74 54.90
N ARG A 19 -20.77 7.08 55.07
CA ARG A 19 -19.72 7.48 56.03
C ARG A 19 -18.37 6.81 55.76
N SER A 20 -17.35 7.64 55.77
CA SER A 20 -15.92 7.37 55.61
C SER A 20 -15.35 6.48 56.70
N ALA A 21 -14.36 5.65 56.37
CA ALA A 21 -13.38 5.15 57.33
C ALA A 21 -12.03 4.90 56.63
N LEU A 22 -11.10 5.80 56.92
CA LEU A 22 -9.68 5.70 56.64
C LEU A 22 -9.09 4.67 57.63
N VAL A 23 -8.43 3.62 57.14
CA VAL A 23 -7.61 2.74 58.00
C VAL A 23 -6.19 2.74 57.46
N VAL A 24 -5.32 3.36 58.25
CA VAL A 24 -3.87 3.37 58.12
C VAL A 24 -3.33 2.07 58.74
N PHE A 25 -2.60 1.27 57.97
CA PHE A 25 -1.67 0.29 58.52
C PHE A 25 -0.26 0.65 58.08
N ALA A 26 0.52 1.13 59.05
CA ALA A 26 1.96 1.27 58.95
C ALA A 26 2.61 -0.02 59.46
N ALA A 27 3.43 -0.65 58.63
CA ALA A 27 4.43 -1.61 59.08
C ALA A 27 5.69 -1.40 58.22
N ALA A 28 6.71 -0.82 58.85
CA ALA A 28 8.05 -0.70 58.32
C ALA A 28 8.79 -2.03 58.50
N CYS A 29 9.55 -2.47 57.48
CA CYS A 29 11.00 -2.62 57.60
C CYS A 29 11.67 -3.21 56.35
N SER A 30 12.91 -2.75 56.16
CA SER A 30 14.06 -3.35 55.47
C SER A 30 14.08 -3.37 53.93
N CYS A 31 14.85 -2.42 53.42
CA CYS A 31 15.39 -2.34 52.07
C CYS A 31 16.22 -3.59 51.72
N ALA A 32 15.84 -4.29 50.66
CA ALA A 32 16.75 -5.03 49.81
C ALA A 32 16.70 -4.36 48.42
N THR A 33 17.76 -3.63 48.07
CA THR A 33 17.97 -3.10 46.73
C THR A 33 18.19 -4.28 45.78
N VAL A 34 17.12 -4.70 45.10
CA VAL A 34 17.26 -5.47 43.86
C VAL A 34 17.76 -4.49 42.81
N GLN A 35 19.06 -4.55 42.51
CA GLN A 35 19.59 -3.98 41.28
C GLN A 35 18.91 -4.69 40.11
N ASN A 36 17.90 -4.05 39.53
CA ASN A 36 17.47 -4.37 38.18
C ASN A 36 18.61 -3.97 37.24
N SER A 37 19.52 -4.91 36.99
CA SER A 37 20.45 -4.84 35.87
C SER A 37 19.61 -4.85 34.59
N THR A 38 19.35 -3.65 34.06
CA THR A 38 18.83 -3.47 32.71
C THR A 38 19.87 -4.07 31.75
N PRO A 39 19.52 -5.07 30.91
CA PRO A 39 20.43 -5.59 29.90
C PRO A 39 20.89 -4.44 28.99
N ALA A 40 22.19 -4.40 28.72
CA ALA A 40 22.88 -3.30 28.06
C ALA A 40 22.53 -3.09 26.57
N SER A 41 21.46 -3.69 26.04
CA SER A 41 20.97 -3.52 24.66
C SER A 41 19.86 -2.46 24.51
N MET A 42 19.31 -1.91 25.59
CA MET A 42 18.15 -0.98 25.57
C MET A 42 18.53 0.52 25.47
N ARG A 43 19.47 0.92 24.60
CA ARG A 43 19.74 2.35 24.35
C ARG A 43 19.11 2.82 23.03
N GLY A 44 18.01 3.55 23.13
CA GLY A 44 17.34 4.26 22.02
C GLY A 44 15.87 3.85 21.86
N GLY A 45 14.99 4.82 21.60
CA GLY A 45 13.57 4.54 21.31
C GLY A 45 13.35 4.05 19.88
N TRP A 46 12.13 3.62 19.54
CA TRP A 46 11.74 3.22 18.17
C TRP A 46 12.21 4.22 17.09
N PHE A 47 12.02 5.51 17.36
CA PHE A 47 12.42 6.59 16.49
C PHE A 47 13.94 6.76 16.33
N ASP A 48 14.75 6.31 17.28
CA ASP A 48 16.20 6.26 17.14
C ASP A 48 16.64 5.12 16.22
N MET A 49 15.95 3.97 16.28
CA MET A 49 16.19 2.86 15.35
C MET A 49 15.87 3.26 13.90
N LEU A 50 14.76 3.96 13.68
CA LEU A 50 14.40 4.50 12.37
C LEU A 50 15.35 5.60 11.87
N LYS A 51 15.99 6.33 12.79
CA LYS A 51 17.01 7.32 12.47
C LYS A 51 18.33 6.66 12.07
N ALA A 52 18.71 5.58 12.77
CA ALA A 52 19.90 4.80 12.44
C ALA A 52 19.79 4.16 11.05
N SER A 53 18.59 3.71 10.66
CA SER A 53 18.34 3.21 9.30
C SER A 53 18.34 4.30 8.21
N GLY A 54 18.28 5.58 8.59
CA GLY A 54 18.22 6.73 7.68
C GLY A 54 19.55 7.28 7.17
N GLY A 55 20.71 6.77 7.63
CA GLY A 55 22.02 7.20 7.11
C GLY A 55 22.14 6.96 5.59
N SER A 56 22.91 7.79 4.88
CA SER A 56 23.22 7.55 3.46
C SER A 56 23.86 6.17 3.28
N SER A 57 23.34 5.36 2.37
CA SER A 57 23.99 4.10 2.00
C SER A 57 25.33 4.40 1.32
N ALA A 58 26.31 3.52 1.51
CA ALA A 58 27.53 3.54 0.71
C ALA A 58 27.15 3.55 -0.78
N ARG A 59 27.72 4.47 -1.55
CA ARG A 59 27.47 4.56 -2.98
C ARG A 59 28.04 3.30 -3.66
N PRO A 60 27.30 2.63 -4.56
CA PRO A 60 27.84 1.50 -5.29
C PRO A 60 29.13 1.86 -6.02
N ALA A 61 30.08 0.93 -6.07
CA ALA A 61 31.24 1.04 -6.95
C ALA A 61 30.77 0.82 -8.41
N GLY A 62 30.42 1.91 -9.11
CA GLY A 62 30.01 1.87 -10.52
C GLY A 62 28.74 2.67 -10.84
N PRO A 63 28.22 2.53 -12.07
CA PRO A 63 26.98 3.21 -12.49
C PRO A 63 25.80 2.79 -11.61
N ALA A 64 25.00 3.77 -11.19
CA ALA A 64 23.83 3.54 -10.36
C ALA A 64 22.75 4.60 -10.62
N ALA A 65 21.49 4.18 -10.59
CA ALA A 65 20.38 5.11 -10.48
C ALA A 65 20.35 5.64 -9.05
N SER A 66 20.47 6.95 -8.87
CA SER A 66 20.56 7.55 -7.55
C SER A 66 19.87 8.91 -7.46
N TYR A 67 19.52 9.29 -6.25
CA TYR A 67 18.98 10.60 -5.91
C TYR A 67 19.34 10.94 -4.46
N THR A 68 19.62 12.21 -4.20
CA THR A 68 19.92 12.73 -2.85
C THR A 68 19.04 13.92 -2.56
N TRP A 69 18.52 14.00 -1.33
CA TRP A 69 17.73 15.12 -0.85
C TRP A 69 18.07 15.43 0.60
N THR A 70 17.60 16.58 1.07
CA THR A 70 17.63 16.93 2.49
C THR A 70 16.34 16.44 3.15
N GLY A 71 16.46 15.54 4.13
CA GLY A 71 15.35 15.03 4.93
C GLY A 71 14.67 16.10 5.76
N ALA A 72 13.51 15.76 6.34
CA ALA A 72 12.78 16.64 7.25
C ALA A 72 13.60 16.94 8.52
N ASP A 73 14.52 16.05 8.89
CA ASP A 73 15.51 16.23 9.97
C ASP A 73 16.73 17.09 9.57
N LYS A 74 16.72 17.67 8.36
CA LYS A 74 17.77 18.52 7.76
C LYS A 74 19.06 17.80 7.40
N ARG A 75 19.09 16.47 7.37
CA ARG A 75 20.26 15.68 6.95
C ARG A 75 20.12 15.22 5.52
N ASN A 76 21.25 14.99 4.84
CA ASN A 76 21.21 14.43 3.50
C ASN A 76 20.89 12.93 3.56
N ILE A 77 19.99 12.51 2.70
CA ILE A 77 19.58 11.12 2.51
C ILE A 77 19.76 10.80 1.04
N SER A 78 20.25 9.60 0.73
CA SER A 78 20.47 9.16 -0.64
C SER A 78 19.84 7.79 -0.86
N VAL A 79 19.19 7.63 -2.00
CA VAL A 79 18.85 6.32 -2.57
C VAL A 79 19.80 6.03 -3.72
N SER A 80 20.19 4.77 -3.84
CA SER A 80 20.99 4.27 -4.94
C SER A 80 20.63 2.82 -5.25
N VAL A 81 20.60 2.50 -6.55
CA VAL A 81 20.34 1.17 -7.11
C VAL A 81 21.42 0.88 -8.15
N ALA A 82 22.22 -0.16 -7.92
CA ALA A 82 23.36 -0.46 -8.80
C ALA A 82 22.91 -1.00 -10.17
N ALA A 83 23.62 -0.62 -11.23
CA ALA A 83 23.38 -1.17 -12.55
C ALA A 83 24.06 -2.55 -12.72
N PRO A 84 23.55 -3.42 -13.64
CA PRO A 84 24.26 -4.61 -14.07
C PRO A 84 25.65 -4.29 -14.64
N ASN A 85 26.67 -5.05 -14.24
CA ASN A 85 27.99 -4.98 -14.86
C ASN A 85 28.06 -5.93 -16.08
N VAL A 86 27.66 -5.44 -17.26
CA VAL A 86 27.58 -6.26 -18.49
C VAL A 86 28.69 -5.96 -19.52
N ALA A 87 29.58 -5.00 -19.24
CA ALA A 87 30.65 -4.64 -20.16
C ALA A 87 31.60 -5.84 -20.40
N GLY A 88 31.90 -6.14 -21.66
CA GLY A 88 32.73 -7.27 -22.04
C GLY A 88 32.11 -8.65 -21.82
N ARG A 89 30.82 -8.73 -21.44
CA ARG A 89 30.10 -9.98 -21.24
C ARG A 89 29.28 -10.39 -22.47
N PRO A 90 28.86 -11.66 -22.59
CA PRO A 90 28.12 -12.14 -23.75
C PRO A 90 26.81 -11.39 -23.98
N THR A 91 26.37 -11.34 -25.24
CA THR A 91 25.05 -10.85 -25.63
C THR A 91 24.30 -11.94 -26.39
N GLU A 92 23.14 -12.33 -25.87
CA GLU A 92 22.20 -13.24 -26.52
C GLU A 92 21.15 -12.40 -27.23
N SER A 93 20.96 -12.58 -28.54
CA SER A 93 19.93 -11.86 -29.31
C SER A 93 18.93 -12.86 -29.88
N ILE A 94 17.64 -12.64 -29.63
CA ILE A 94 16.57 -13.52 -30.09
C ILE A 94 15.44 -12.73 -30.74
N SER A 95 14.80 -13.34 -31.73
CA SER A 95 13.62 -12.79 -32.43
C SER A 95 12.37 -13.59 -32.07
N PRO A 96 11.18 -12.98 -32.12
CA PRO A 96 9.96 -13.70 -31.79
C PRO A 96 9.70 -14.81 -32.81
N VAL A 97 9.23 -15.96 -32.33
CA VAL A 97 8.77 -17.08 -33.16
C VAL A 97 7.26 -17.24 -33.03
N SER A 98 6.67 -17.94 -34.00
CA SER A 98 5.26 -18.35 -33.89
C SER A 98 5.08 -19.32 -32.71
N GLY A 99 4.00 -19.14 -31.94
CA GLY A 99 3.73 -19.96 -30.76
C GLY A 99 4.48 -19.51 -29.51
N ASP A 100 4.86 -20.46 -28.66
CA ASP A 100 5.44 -20.17 -27.36
C ASP A 100 6.92 -19.76 -27.45
N ASN A 101 7.22 -18.58 -26.93
CA ASN A 101 8.56 -18.00 -26.90
C ASN A 101 9.30 -18.25 -25.58
N GLY A 102 8.64 -18.79 -24.55
CA GLY A 102 9.24 -19.06 -23.24
C GLY A 102 10.54 -19.88 -23.32
N PRO A 103 10.55 -21.04 -23.99
CA PRO A 103 11.74 -21.91 -24.04
C PRO A 103 12.99 -21.24 -24.60
N GLN A 104 12.86 -20.38 -25.63
CA GLN A 104 14.03 -19.69 -26.20
C GLN A 104 14.57 -18.59 -25.29
N ILE A 105 13.69 -17.88 -24.57
CA ILE A 105 14.08 -16.87 -23.58
C ILE A 105 14.81 -17.56 -22.42
N ASP A 106 14.26 -18.65 -21.89
CA ASP A 106 14.86 -19.41 -20.78
C ASP A 106 16.23 -19.98 -21.14
N ALA A 107 16.39 -20.50 -22.38
CA ALA A 107 17.66 -21.01 -22.85
C ALA A 107 18.73 -19.89 -22.94
N ALA A 108 18.36 -18.70 -23.41
CA ALA A 108 19.26 -17.55 -23.46
C ALA A 108 19.66 -17.07 -22.06
N LEU A 109 18.69 -16.93 -21.14
CA LEU A 109 18.95 -16.56 -19.76
C LEU A 109 19.85 -17.59 -19.04
N SER A 110 19.67 -18.88 -19.33
CA SER A 110 20.51 -19.94 -18.77
C SER A 110 21.96 -19.83 -19.22
N ARG A 111 22.21 -19.49 -20.50
CA ARG A 111 23.57 -19.24 -21.01
C ARG A 111 24.20 -18.00 -20.37
N LEU A 112 23.46 -16.91 -20.24
CA LEU A 112 23.94 -15.69 -19.56
C LEU A 112 24.27 -15.97 -18.09
N LYS A 113 23.42 -16.75 -17.39
CA LYS A 113 23.68 -17.17 -16.01
C LYS A 113 24.95 -18.01 -15.91
N ALA A 114 25.15 -18.98 -16.80
CA ALA A 114 26.36 -19.80 -16.84
C ALA A 114 27.63 -18.98 -17.15
N ALA A 115 27.51 -17.91 -17.94
CA ALA A 115 28.58 -16.96 -18.20
C ALA A 115 28.79 -15.93 -17.06
N GLY A 116 28.02 -16.00 -15.98
CA GLY A 116 28.09 -15.11 -14.83
C GLY A 116 27.38 -13.77 -15.01
N GLY A 117 26.72 -13.53 -16.16
CA GLY A 117 25.92 -12.35 -16.51
C GLY A 117 26.08 -11.96 -17.99
N GLY A 118 25.45 -10.87 -18.40
CA GLY A 118 25.50 -10.36 -19.78
C GLY A 118 24.18 -9.74 -20.23
N THR A 119 23.97 -9.63 -21.54
CA THR A 119 22.81 -8.94 -22.10
C THR A 119 21.92 -9.90 -22.89
N LEU A 120 20.63 -9.94 -22.58
CA LEU A 120 19.60 -10.52 -23.43
C LEU A 120 18.96 -9.40 -24.24
N ARG A 121 18.98 -9.49 -25.56
CA ARG A 121 18.31 -8.57 -26.47
C ARG A 121 17.15 -9.25 -27.17
N LEU A 122 15.95 -8.69 -26.99
CA LEU A 122 14.75 -9.09 -27.71
C LEU A 122 14.58 -8.15 -28.90
N SER A 123 14.58 -8.69 -30.11
CA SER A 123 14.22 -7.95 -31.31
C SER A 123 12.77 -7.42 -31.21
N PRO A 124 12.42 -6.31 -31.87
CA PRO A 124 11.05 -5.81 -31.87
C PRO A 124 10.04 -6.87 -32.35
N GLY A 125 8.88 -6.92 -31.70
CA GLY A 125 7.80 -7.83 -32.06
C GLY A 125 7.08 -8.45 -30.87
N GLU A 126 6.18 -9.38 -31.18
CA GLU A 126 5.27 -10.00 -30.21
C GLU A 126 5.80 -11.37 -29.78
N TYR A 127 6.07 -11.54 -28.49
CA TYR A 127 6.50 -12.80 -27.89
C TYR A 127 5.35 -13.37 -27.07
N VAL A 128 4.63 -14.33 -27.63
CA VAL A 128 3.59 -15.05 -26.91
C VAL A 128 4.26 -16.03 -25.93
N LEU A 129 3.87 -15.94 -24.66
CA LEU A 129 4.25 -16.90 -23.62
C LEU A 129 3.03 -17.76 -23.31
N ALA A 130 3.10 -19.03 -23.70
CA ALA A 130 1.98 -19.97 -23.55
C ALA A 130 1.99 -20.69 -22.20
N GLY A 131 3.16 -20.82 -21.57
CA GLY A 131 3.34 -21.43 -20.25
C GLY A 131 2.93 -20.53 -19.07
N GLY A 132 3.11 -21.09 -17.87
CA GLY A 132 2.86 -20.41 -16.59
C GLY A 132 1.48 -20.66 -15.97
N PRO A 133 1.16 -19.99 -14.84
CA PRO A 133 1.98 -18.97 -14.15
C PRO A 133 3.12 -19.56 -13.27
N PRO A 134 4.28 -18.87 -13.10
CA PRO A 134 4.66 -17.65 -13.80
C PRO A 134 4.94 -17.91 -15.29
N ALA A 135 4.65 -16.95 -16.16
CA ALA A 135 4.90 -17.11 -17.60
C ALA A 135 6.40 -17.04 -17.95
N LEU A 136 7.20 -16.28 -17.18
CA LEU A 136 8.65 -16.23 -17.29
C LEU A 136 9.28 -16.15 -15.89
N ALA A 137 10.26 -17.00 -15.61
CA ALA A 137 10.99 -17.01 -14.34
C ALA A 137 12.42 -16.45 -14.50
N LEU A 138 12.71 -15.35 -13.83
CA LEU A 138 14.06 -14.77 -13.71
C LEU A 138 14.63 -15.19 -12.35
N SER A 139 15.40 -16.28 -12.32
CA SER A 139 15.87 -16.90 -11.07
C SER A 139 17.38 -17.05 -10.99
N GLY A 140 17.98 -16.46 -9.94
CA GLY A 140 19.42 -16.56 -9.70
C GLY A 140 20.28 -15.84 -10.73
N LEU A 141 19.76 -14.79 -11.36
CA LEU A 141 20.50 -13.99 -12.34
C LEU A 141 21.37 -12.96 -11.63
N LYS A 142 22.60 -12.78 -12.09
CA LYS A 142 23.53 -11.78 -11.58
C LYS A 142 24.12 -10.99 -12.73
N ASP A 143 24.13 -9.66 -12.63
CA ASP A 143 24.67 -8.77 -13.67
C ASP A 143 24.06 -9.05 -15.05
N VAL A 144 22.73 -9.04 -15.13
CA VAL A 144 21.99 -9.28 -16.38
C VAL A 144 21.21 -8.04 -16.79
N ALA A 145 21.32 -7.67 -18.07
CA ALA A 145 20.46 -6.66 -18.69
C ALA A 145 19.55 -7.33 -19.73
N ILE A 146 18.24 -7.07 -19.65
CA ILE A 146 17.25 -7.48 -20.65
C ILE A 146 16.84 -6.22 -21.42
N GLU A 147 17.19 -6.16 -22.69
CA GLU A 147 16.88 -5.06 -23.61
C GLU A 147 15.74 -5.47 -24.53
N GLY A 148 14.58 -4.82 -24.39
CA GLY A 148 13.35 -5.21 -25.08
C GLY A 148 12.66 -4.06 -25.82
N ARG A 149 13.38 -3.02 -26.24
CA ARG A 149 12.78 -1.86 -26.94
C ARG A 149 12.01 -2.33 -28.18
N GLY A 150 10.69 -2.14 -28.16
CA GLY A 150 9.80 -2.56 -29.24
C GLY A 150 9.34 -4.02 -29.16
N ALA A 151 9.75 -4.78 -28.13
CA ALA A 151 9.26 -6.10 -27.84
C ALA A 151 8.07 -6.05 -26.87
N THR A 152 7.07 -6.89 -27.10
CA THR A 152 5.92 -7.10 -26.20
C THR A 152 5.86 -8.57 -25.78
N LEU A 153 5.89 -8.86 -24.48
CA LEU A 153 5.56 -10.17 -23.95
C LEU A 153 4.04 -10.25 -23.72
N THR A 154 3.41 -11.26 -24.31
CA THR A 154 1.98 -11.52 -24.13
C THR A 154 1.76 -12.82 -23.39
N PHE A 155 1.25 -12.70 -22.17
CA PHE A 155 0.94 -13.82 -21.31
C PHE A 155 -0.42 -14.41 -21.69
N SER A 156 -0.44 -15.71 -22.00
CA SER A 156 -1.66 -16.42 -22.42
C SER A 156 -2.60 -16.71 -21.25
N ALA A 157 -2.04 -16.94 -20.06
CA ALA A 157 -2.78 -17.23 -18.84
C ALA A 157 -2.69 -16.07 -17.82
N TRP A 158 -3.72 -15.93 -16.98
CA TRP A 158 -3.65 -15.07 -15.79
C TRP A 158 -2.77 -15.69 -14.69
N GLY A 159 -2.31 -14.86 -13.77
CA GLY A 159 -1.33 -15.19 -12.75
C GLY A 159 -0.07 -14.34 -12.91
N ASP A 160 1.04 -14.77 -12.32
CA ASP A 160 2.29 -14.03 -12.42
C ASP A 160 2.83 -14.02 -13.86
N GLY A 161 3.16 -12.84 -14.38
CA GLY A 161 3.77 -12.68 -15.70
C GLY A 161 5.25 -13.01 -15.62
N ILE A 162 6.05 -12.09 -15.08
CA ILE A 162 7.46 -12.28 -14.78
C ILE A 162 7.63 -12.49 -13.27
N ALA A 163 8.21 -13.62 -12.86
CA ALA A 163 8.63 -13.84 -11.47
C ALA A 163 10.15 -13.61 -11.33
N ILE A 164 10.57 -12.80 -10.36
CA ILE A 164 11.98 -12.48 -10.08
C ILE A 164 12.35 -13.01 -8.70
N GLN A 165 13.41 -13.81 -8.64
CA GLN A 165 13.85 -14.47 -7.41
C GLN A 165 15.37 -14.59 -7.36
N ASN A 166 15.97 -14.40 -6.18
CA ASN A 166 17.41 -14.54 -5.94
C ASN A 166 18.29 -13.78 -6.96
N CYS A 167 17.86 -12.63 -7.46
CA CYS A 167 18.56 -11.90 -8.52
C CYS A 167 19.39 -10.74 -7.98
N GLN A 168 20.54 -10.46 -8.57
CA GLN A 168 21.39 -9.33 -8.18
C GLN A 168 21.81 -8.49 -9.38
N ARG A 169 21.56 -7.17 -9.34
CA ARG A 169 21.89 -6.25 -10.44
C ARG A 169 21.27 -6.73 -11.76
N LEU A 170 19.95 -6.76 -11.78
CA LEU A 170 19.13 -7.11 -12.94
C LEU A 170 18.46 -5.84 -13.47
N ALA A 171 18.56 -5.59 -14.78
CA ALA A 171 17.84 -4.50 -15.42
C ALA A 171 16.94 -5.00 -16.54
N VAL A 172 15.70 -4.51 -16.61
CA VAL A 172 14.77 -4.70 -17.72
C VAL A 172 14.49 -3.35 -18.35
N ARG A 173 14.74 -3.22 -19.66
CA ARG A 173 14.73 -1.93 -20.36
C ARG A 173 13.85 -1.95 -21.61
N GLY A 174 12.91 -1.01 -21.70
CA GLY A 174 12.12 -0.77 -22.91
C GLY A 174 11.08 -1.84 -23.26
N LEU A 175 10.79 -2.78 -22.34
CA LEU A 175 9.94 -3.94 -22.57
C LEU A 175 8.46 -3.62 -22.34
N SER A 176 7.56 -4.15 -23.16
CA SER A 176 6.12 -4.09 -22.92
C SER A 176 5.56 -5.44 -22.46
N LEU A 177 4.60 -5.42 -21.53
CA LEU A 177 3.94 -6.58 -20.96
C LEU A 177 2.42 -6.44 -21.12
N ARG A 178 1.75 -7.54 -21.48
CA ARG A 178 0.29 -7.62 -21.49
C ARG A 178 -0.21 -9.05 -21.28
N TYR A 179 -1.47 -9.18 -20.91
CA TYR A 179 -2.22 -10.42 -20.89
C TYR A 179 -3.18 -10.45 -22.06
N ALA A 180 -3.26 -11.60 -22.73
CA ALA A 180 -4.13 -11.80 -23.88
C ALA A 180 -5.61 -11.61 -23.50
N LYS A 181 -6.02 -12.12 -22.33
CA LYS A 181 -7.36 -11.93 -21.77
C LYS A 181 -7.39 -10.71 -20.83
N PRO A 182 -8.25 -9.70 -21.08
CA PRO A 182 -8.38 -8.56 -20.18
C PRO A 182 -9.04 -8.98 -18.86
N ALA A 183 -8.49 -8.50 -17.75
CA ALA A 183 -9.01 -8.79 -16.41
C ALA A 183 -10.01 -7.75 -15.89
N VAL A 184 -10.12 -6.63 -16.59
CA VAL A 184 -11.09 -5.56 -16.32
C VAL A 184 -11.75 -5.19 -17.65
N LEU A 185 -13.07 -5.05 -17.65
CA LEU A 185 -13.86 -4.67 -18.80
C LEU A 185 -14.54 -3.33 -18.57
N ALA A 186 -14.79 -2.59 -19.64
CA ALA A 186 -15.73 -1.48 -19.65
C ALA A 186 -17.13 -2.00 -19.97
N ALA A 187 -18.14 -1.55 -19.23
CA ALA A 187 -19.54 -1.86 -19.47
C ALA A 187 -20.43 -0.63 -19.24
N VAL A 188 -21.70 -0.75 -19.61
CA VAL A 188 -22.78 0.18 -19.26
C VAL A 188 -23.89 -0.61 -18.58
N VAL A 189 -24.37 -0.14 -17.44
CA VAL A 189 -25.57 -0.71 -16.80
C VAL A 189 -26.80 -0.28 -17.58
N ARG A 190 -27.66 -1.22 -17.94
CA ARG A 190 -28.96 -0.97 -18.57
C ARG A 190 -30.10 -1.57 -17.76
N GLN A 191 -31.13 -0.77 -17.49
CA GLN A 191 -32.34 -1.26 -16.85
C GLN A 191 -33.24 -1.93 -17.88
N THR A 192 -33.64 -3.18 -17.61
CA THR A 192 -34.58 -3.94 -18.45
C THR A 192 -35.72 -4.50 -17.61
N ALA A 193 -36.67 -5.19 -18.24
CA ALA A 193 -37.74 -5.91 -17.56
C ALA A 193 -37.23 -7.03 -16.62
N ARG A 194 -35.98 -7.49 -16.80
CA ARG A 194 -35.34 -8.52 -15.95
C ARG A 194 -34.54 -7.93 -14.78
N GLY A 195 -34.50 -6.61 -14.66
CA GLY A 195 -33.60 -5.88 -13.76
C GLY A 195 -32.44 -5.24 -14.51
N ASN A 196 -31.42 -4.81 -13.78
CA ASN A 196 -30.25 -4.18 -14.37
C ASN A 196 -29.26 -5.20 -14.94
N GLU A 197 -28.80 -4.92 -16.16
CA GLU A 197 -27.91 -5.75 -16.96
C GLU A 197 -26.61 -5.00 -17.29
N LEU A 198 -25.49 -5.72 -17.31
CA LEU A 198 -24.21 -5.23 -17.80
C LEU A 198 -24.13 -5.42 -19.32
N MET A 199 -24.00 -4.29 -20.02
CA MET A 199 -23.77 -4.25 -21.46
C MET A 199 -22.27 -4.02 -21.72
N VAL A 200 -21.59 -5.04 -22.20
CA VAL A 200 -20.18 -4.96 -22.65
C VAL A 200 -20.10 -4.85 -24.17
N ALA A 201 -18.94 -4.43 -24.69
CA ALA A 201 -18.73 -4.46 -26.13
C ALA A 201 -18.85 -5.90 -26.67
N PRO A 202 -19.41 -6.13 -27.87
CA PRO A 202 -19.57 -7.48 -28.43
C PRO A 202 -18.27 -8.30 -28.47
N SER A 203 -17.13 -7.64 -28.72
CA SER A 203 -15.78 -8.24 -28.72
C SER A 203 -15.31 -8.71 -27.34
N GLN A 204 -15.96 -8.27 -26.26
CA GLN A 204 -15.61 -8.59 -24.87
C GLN A 204 -16.58 -9.59 -24.22
N THR A 205 -17.68 -9.95 -24.90
CA THR A 205 -18.67 -10.91 -24.39
C THR A 205 -18.04 -12.23 -23.96
N THR A 206 -17.12 -12.76 -24.76
CA THR A 206 -16.45 -14.05 -24.49
C THR A 206 -15.60 -14.00 -23.22
N ALA A 207 -15.16 -12.81 -22.77
CA ALA A 207 -14.42 -12.67 -21.53
C ALA A 207 -15.29 -12.93 -20.29
N LEU A 208 -16.62 -12.76 -20.39
CA LEU A 208 -17.59 -13.02 -19.31
C LEU A 208 -18.11 -14.46 -19.28
N ASN A 209 -18.02 -15.21 -20.37
CA ASN A 209 -18.47 -16.60 -20.41
C ASN A 209 -17.65 -17.46 -19.44
N GLY A 210 -18.31 -18.01 -18.42
CA GLY A 210 -17.68 -18.81 -17.36
C GLY A 210 -16.76 -18.02 -16.42
N ALA A 211 -16.74 -16.68 -16.50
CA ALA A 211 -15.98 -15.84 -15.59
C ALA A 211 -16.74 -15.60 -14.28
N LYS A 212 -16.02 -15.09 -13.28
CA LYS A 212 -16.60 -14.48 -12.09
C LYS A 212 -16.34 -12.98 -12.11
N ILE A 213 -17.32 -12.21 -11.67
CA ILE A 213 -17.19 -10.78 -11.40
C ILE A 213 -16.89 -10.62 -9.92
N TYR A 214 -15.87 -9.82 -9.60
CA TYR A 214 -15.45 -9.56 -8.22
C TYR A 214 -15.76 -8.14 -7.78
N GLN A 215 -15.81 -7.21 -8.74
CA GLN A 215 -16.10 -5.82 -8.48
C GLN A 215 -16.77 -5.17 -9.68
N VAL A 216 -17.77 -4.33 -9.43
CA VAL A 216 -18.37 -3.42 -10.41
C VAL A 216 -18.24 -2.01 -9.87
N THR A 217 -17.65 -1.09 -10.64
CA THR A 217 -17.42 0.29 -10.17
C THR A 217 -17.85 1.31 -11.21
N GLU A 218 -18.69 2.26 -10.81
CA GLU A 218 -18.99 3.41 -11.66
C GLU A 218 -17.73 4.24 -11.93
N TYR A 219 -17.56 4.67 -13.18
CA TYR A 219 -16.53 5.63 -13.56
C TYR A 219 -17.15 6.77 -14.36
N ASP A 220 -16.56 7.96 -14.34
CA ASP A 220 -17.04 9.08 -15.15
C ASP A 220 -16.52 8.97 -16.61
N LYS A 221 -17.45 8.96 -17.56
CA LYS A 221 -17.15 8.99 -19.00
C LYS A 221 -16.68 10.38 -19.46
N ALA A 222 -17.07 11.47 -18.77
CA ALA A 222 -16.75 12.85 -19.13
C ALA A 222 -15.36 13.34 -18.66
N GLY A 223 -14.58 12.48 -17.98
CA GLY A 223 -13.16 12.70 -17.74
C GLY A 223 -12.82 13.72 -16.64
N LYS A 224 -13.73 14.02 -15.70
CA LYS A 224 -13.49 14.99 -14.61
C LYS A 224 -13.28 14.36 -13.23
N GLY A 225 -12.87 13.10 -13.16
CA GLY A 225 -12.64 12.35 -11.92
C GLY A 225 -13.65 11.23 -11.68
N PHE A 226 -13.46 10.42 -10.65
CA PHE A 226 -14.48 9.43 -10.26
C PHE A 226 -15.74 10.16 -9.81
N VAL A 227 -16.91 9.64 -10.19
CA VAL A 227 -18.19 10.12 -9.65
C VAL A 227 -18.11 9.92 -8.13
N PRO A 228 -18.36 10.89 -7.27
CA PRO A 228 -18.29 10.62 -5.84
C PRO A 228 -19.56 9.95 -5.39
N LYS A 229 -19.35 9.05 -4.41
CA LYS A 229 -20.24 7.91 -4.18
C LYS A 229 -20.44 7.04 -5.43
N ALA A 230 -19.53 7.09 -6.43
CA ALA A 230 -19.49 6.15 -7.54
C ALA A 230 -19.67 4.77 -6.94
N ARG A 231 -20.78 4.14 -7.31
CA ARG A 231 -21.15 2.91 -6.66
C ARG A 231 -20.06 1.88 -6.93
N ARG A 232 -19.49 1.36 -5.85
CA ARG A 232 -18.49 0.30 -5.88
C ARG A 232 -19.13 -0.91 -5.24
N LEU A 233 -19.54 -1.86 -6.07
CA LEU A 233 -20.02 -3.15 -5.63
C LEU A 233 -18.81 -4.07 -5.47
N LEU A 234 -18.57 -4.54 -4.25
CA LEU A 234 -17.57 -5.55 -3.92
C LEU A 234 -18.27 -6.88 -3.67
N LEU A 235 -17.89 -7.92 -4.42
CA LEU A 235 -18.46 -9.28 -4.29
C LEU A 235 -17.56 -10.21 -3.47
N GLY A 236 -16.46 -9.68 -2.94
CA GLY A 236 -15.49 -10.41 -2.12
C GLY A 236 -14.76 -11.52 -2.88
N ARG A 237 -13.96 -12.31 -2.16
CA ARG A 237 -13.10 -13.37 -2.73
C ARG A 237 -13.85 -14.45 -3.51
N ASN A 238 -15.15 -14.62 -3.27
CA ASN A 238 -15.94 -15.67 -3.89
C ASN A 238 -16.44 -15.26 -5.29
N GLY A 239 -16.54 -13.95 -5.54
CA GLY A 239 -17.11 -13.38 -6.75
C GLY A 239 -18.52 -13.87 -7.04
N GLU A 240 -19.02 -13.51 -8.21
CA GLU A 240 -20.32 -13.97 -8.69
C GLU A 240 -20.27 -14.26 -10.19
N SER A 241 -20.87 -15.37 -10.62
CA SER A 241 -20.94 -15.73 -12.03
C SER A 241 -22.10 -14.97 -12.70
N PRO A 242 -21.84 -14.14 -13.72
CA PRO A 242 -22.91 -13.44 -14.43
C PRO A 242 -23.75 -14.43 -15.26
N VAL A 243 -25.04 -14.14 -15.43
CA VAL A 243 -25.98 -14.92 -16.24
C VAL A 243 -26.45 -14.09 -17.43
N GLY A 244 -26.37 -14.63 -18.63
CA GLY A 244 -26.82 -13.96 -19.84
C GLY A 244 -26.05 -14.40 -21.09
N ASP A 245 -26.36 -13.75 -22.20
CA ASP A 245 -25.63 -13.86 -23.46
C ASP A 245 -25.31 -12.44 -23.95
N GLY A 246 -24.20 -12.24 -24.66
CA GLY A 246 -23.78 -10.90 -25.08
C GLY A 246 -24.74 -10.16 -26.00
N ALA A 247 -25.76 -10.85 -26.55
CA ALA A 247 -26.81 -10.22 -27.32
C ALA A 247 -27.85 -9.52 -26.42
N ARG A 248 -28.04 -10.03 -25.19
CA ARG A 248 -29.03 -9.55 -24.23
C ARG A 248 -28.43 -9.05 -22.91
N GLY A 249 -27.12 -8.82 -22.83
CA GLY A 249 -26.45 -8.37 -21.61
C GLY A 249 -26.37 -9.43 -20.49
N PHE A 250 -25.71 -9.08 -19.39
CA PHE A 250 -25.42 -9.98 -18.28
C PHE A 250 -26.01 -9.49 -16.96
N THR A 251 -26.75 -10.33 -16.23
CA THR A 251 -27.22 -10.04 -14.86
C THR A 251 -26.32 -10.70 -13.81
N LEU A 252 -26.43 -10.22 -12.55
CA LEU A 252 -25.90 -10.91 -11.38
C LEU A 252 -27.06 -11.59 -10.63
N PRO A 253 -27.01 -12.93 -10.38
CA PRO A 253 -28.00 -13.65 -9.58
C PRO A 253 -28.45 -12.98 -8.27
N SER A 254 -27.56 -12.25 -7.60
CA SER A 254 -27.79 -11.54 -6.34
C SER A 254 -28.69 -10.31 -6.50
N GLY A 255 -28.96 -9.87 -7.73
CA GLY A 255 -29.71 -8.64 -8.00
C GLY A 255 -28.97 -7.36 -7.64
N LYS A 256 -27.72 -7.43 -7.14
CA LYS A 256 -26.92 -6.29 -6.68
C LYS A 256 -26.53 -5.30 -7.79
N LEU A 257 -26.89 -5.56 -9.06
CA LEU A 257 -26.79 -4.57 -10.13
C LEU A 257 -27.94 -3.55 -10.12
N ASN A 258 -29.09 -3.87 -9.51
CA ASN A 258 -30.27 -2.98 -9.43
C ASN A 258 -30.02 -1.69 -8.64
N ASP A 259 -28.91 -1.71 -7.92
CA ASP A 259 -28.33 -0.66 -7.13
C ASP A 259 -27.66 0.45 -7.97
N PHE A 260 -27.34 0.17 -9.24
CA PHE A 260 -26.76 1.13 -10.17
C PHE A 260 -27.87 1.80 -10.99
N ALA A 261 -27.66 3.04 -11.42
CA ALA A 261 -28.65 3.71 -12.28
C ALA A 261 -28.55 3.26 -13.75
N ASP A 262 -29.65 3.34 -14.50
CA ASP A 262 -29.64 3.09 -15.95
C ASP A 262 -28.67 4.04 -16.69
N GLY A 263 -28.00 3.49 -17.71
CA GLY A 263 -27.04 4.20 -18.53
C GLY A 263 -25.69 4.48 -17.87
N ARG A 264 -25.45 3.99 -16.65
CA ARG A 264 -24.19 4.25 -15.93
C ARG A 264 -23.02 3.47 -16.53
N PRO A 265 -21.93 4.14 -16.93
CA PRO A 265 -20.70 3.46 -17.30
C PRO A 265 -20.02 2.87 -16.06
N VAL A 266 -19.62 1.60 -16.16
CA VAL A 266 -19.00 0.84 -15.08
C VAL A 266 -17.81 0.02 -15.55
N GLU A 267 -16.83 -0.14 -14.68
CA GLU A 267 -15.76 -1.12 -14.81
C GLU A 267 -16.19 -2.43 -14.17
N VAL A 268 -15.85 -3.54 -14.81
CA VAL A 268 -16.16 -4.89 -14.35
C VAL A 268 -14.85 -5.65 -14.17
N LYS A 269 -14.47 -5.90 -12.92
CA LYS A 269 -13.25 -6.63 -12.55
C LYS A 269 -13.55 -8.13 -12.52
N LEU A 270 -12.82 -8.89 -13.34
CA LEU A 270 -12.98 -10.34 -13.53
C LEU A 270 -11.97 -11.19 -12.74
N SER A 271 -11.14 -10.54 -11.93
CA SER A 271 -10.04 -11.15 -11.20
C SER A 271 -10.04 -10.72 -9.74
N TYR A 272 -9.52 -11.60 -8.87
CA TYR A 272 -9.31 -11.31 -7.45
C TYR A 272 -7.84 -11.53 -7.10
N TYR A 273 -7.05 -10.45 -7.08
CA TYR A 273 -5.62 -10.43 -6.77
C TYR A 273 -4.82 -11.57 -7.45
N ASN A 274 -5.06 -11.82 -8.74
CA ASN A 274 -4.53 -13.01 -9.41
C ASN A 274 -3.12 -12.78 -9.99
N GLY A 275 -2.15 -12.63 -9.11
CA GLY A 275 -0.72 -12.45 -9.44
C GLY A 275 -0.32 -11.00 -9.75
N ALA A 276 0.79 -10.82 -10.45
CA ALA A 276 1.23 -9.52 -10.95
C ALA A 276 1.92 -9.64 -12.33
N ALA A 277 1.92 -8.55 -13.11
CA ALA A 277 2.66 -8.55 -14.39
C ALA A 277 4.17 -8.74 -14.15
N VAL A 278 4.67 -8.16 -13.06
CA VAL A 278 5.98 -8.48 -12.48
C VAL A 278 5.81 -8.76 -10.99
N ARG A 279 6.32 -9.89 -10.52
CA ARG A 279 6.37 -10.24 -9.10
C ARG A 279 7.81 -10.48 -8.67
N ILE A 280 8.26 -9.75 -7.65
CA ILE A 280 9.54 -9.97 -6.98
C ILE A 280 9.22 -10.61 -5.62
N ALA A 281 9.61 -11.87 -5.45
CA ALA A 281 9.30 -12.63 -4.26
C ALA A 281 10.39 -13.67 -4.02
N ASP A 282 11.39 -13.31 -3.22
CA ASP A 282 12.44 -14.26 -2.84
C ASP A 282 11.84 -15.47 -2.12
N PRO A 283 12.26 -16.70 -2.48
CA PRO A 283 11.74 -17.90 -1.86
C PRO A 283 12.20 -17.99 -0.40
N GLY A 284 11.29 -18.42 0.47
CA GLY A 284 11.53 -18.54 1.90
C GLY A 284 11.24 -17.25 2.67
N ASP A 285 11.89 -17.10 3.82
CA ASP A 285 11.69 -15.96 4.72
C ASP A 285 12.81 -14.92 4.67
N THR A 286 13.90 -15.18 3.94
CA THR A 286 15.07 -14.32 3.90
C THR A 286 15.08 -13.51 2.59
N PRO A 287 15.19 -12.17 2.65
CA PRO A 287 15.33 -11.35 1.46
C PRO A 287 16.73 -11.52 0.81
N VAL A 288 16.78 -11.71 -0.51
CA VAL A 288 18.02 -12.00 -1.27
C VAL A 288 18.19 -11.09 -2.47
N SER A 289 17.14 -10.91 -3.28
CA SER A 289 17.18 -10.14 -4.51
C SER A 289 17.56 -8.69 -4.24
N ALA A 290 18.47 -8.13 -5.04
CA ALA A 290 18.97 -6.79 -4.85
C ALA A 290 19.31 -6.09 -6.18
N ASP A 291 19.20 -4.78 -6.19
CA ASP A 291 19.53 -3.91 -7.32
C ASP A 291 18.75 -4.29 -8.60
N ILE A 292 17.42 -4.23 -8.52
CA ILE A 292 16.52 -4.52 -9.64
C ILE A 292 16.03 -3.21 -10.25
N THR A 293 16.22 -3.06 -11.57
CA THR A 293 15.84 -1.85 -12.31
C THR A 293 14.86 -2.16 -13.43
N PHE A 294 13.77 -1.40 -13.50
CA PHE A 294 12.89 -1.29 -14.66
C PHE A 294 13.05 0.11 -15.24
N ASP A 295 13.43 0.22 -16.51
CA ASP A 295 13.61 1.50 -17.19
C ASP A 295 12.90 1.51 -18.54
N GLY A 296 11.82 2.29 -18.66
CA GLY A 296 10.95 2.23 -19.83
C GLY A 296 10.14 0.93 -19.94
N LEU A 297 9.74 0.33 -18.81
CA LEU A 297 8.81 -0.79 -18.80
C LEU A 297 7.39 -0.28 -19.09
N THR A 298 6.63 -0.99 -19.91
CA THR A 298 5.20 -0.73 -20.11
C THR A 298 4.39 -1.93 -19.65
N VAL A 299 3.51 -1.78 -18.66
CA VAL A 299 2.53 -2.79 -18.28
C VAL A 299 1.17 -2.34 -18.80
N GLN A 300 0.65 -2.99 -19.84
CA GLN A 300 -0.59 -2.56 -20.48
C GLN A 300 -1.81 -2.94 -19.64
N ASN A 301 -1.83 -4.15 -19.11
CA ASN A 301 -2.88 -4.67 -18.25
C ASN A 301 -2.33 -5.72 -17.27
N SER A 302 -3.09 -6.01 -16.22
CA SER A 302 -2.78 -7.10 -15.28
C SER A 302 -4.03 -7.62 -14.55
N PRO A 303 -4.18 -8.94 -14.35
CA PRO A 303 -5.23 -9.54 -13.51
C PRO A 303 -4.99 -9.39 -12.00
N GLY A 304 -3.85 -8.83 -11.60
CA GLY A 304 -3.61 -8.44 -10.23
C GLY A 304 -2.91 -7.08 -10.21
N MET A 305 -1.74 -7.03 -9.60
CA MET A 305 -0.93 -5.81 -9.52
C MET A 305 -0.07 -5.61 -10.78
N GLY A 306 0.40 -4.39 -11.01
CA GLY A 306 1.38 -4.13 -12.07
C GLY A 306 2.74 -4.71 -11.70
N ILE A 307 3.35 -4.17 -10.64
CA ILE A 307 4.58 -4.67 -10.02
C ILE A 307 4.31 -4.97 -8.54
N ALA A 308 4.46 -6.23 -8.12
CA ALA A 308 4.36 -6.63 -6.72
C ALA A 308 5.75 -7.01 -6.18
N VAL A 309 6.15 -6.46 -5.04
CA VAL A 309 7.40 -6.77 -4.35
C VAL A 309 7.05 -7.32 -2.97
N ASP A 310 6.90 -8.63 -2.89
CA ASP A 310 6.43 -9.33 -1.69
C ASP A 310 7.54 -9.57 -0.68
N LEU A 311 8.74 -9.88 -1.17
CA LEU A 311 9.95 -10.02 -0.37
C LEU A 311 11.16 -9.78 -1.25
N MET A 312 11.95 -8.79 -0.89
CA MET A 312 13.17 -8.44 -1.61
C MET A 312 14.23 -7.93 -0.63
N GLY A 313 15.50 -8.12 -0.99
CA GLY A 313 16.62 -7.37 -0.41
C GLY A 313 16.53 -5.89 -0.75
N SER A 314 17.64 -5.30 -1.19
CA SER A 314 17.76 -3.84 -1.34
C SER A 314 17.87 -3.39 -2.78
N GLY A 315 17.33 -2.21 -3.08
CA GLY A 315 17.58 -1.50 -4.34
C GLY A 315 16.56 -1.84 -5.42
N LEU A 316 15.49 -1.05 -5.50
CA LEU A 316 14.48 -1.12 -6.55
C LEU A 316 14.44 0.23 -7.26
N ALA A 317 14.63 0.23 -8.58
CA ALA A 317 14.43 1.40 -9.41
C ALA A 317 13.33 1.14 -10.45
N VAL A 318 12.34 2.02 -10.51
CA VAL A 318 11.36 2.07 -11.61
C VAL A 318 11.45 3.45 -12.22
N LEU A 319 11.93 3.50 -13.46
CA LEU A 319 12.33 4.71 -14.15
C LEU A 319 11.58 4.80 -15.48
N ASN A 320 11.09 6.00 -15.82
CA ASN A 320 10.54 6.30 -17.14
C ASN A 320 9.50 5.29 -17.66
N SER A 321 8.80 4.61 -16.75
CA SER A 321 7.95 3.46 -17.05
C SER A 321 6.48 3.84 -17.05
N GLN A 322 5.65 3.07 -17.74
CA GLN A 322 4.21 3.25 -17.81
C GLN A 322 3.50 2.01 -17.27
N ILE A 323 2.78 2.15 -16.15
CA ILE A 323 2.01 1.07 -15.55
C ILE A 323 0.52 1.41 -15.65
N GLY A 324 -0.18 0.62 -16.44
CA GLY A 324 -1.51 0.91 -16.96
C GLY A 324 -1.48 1.85 -18.17
N VAL A 325 -2.54 1.84 -18.97
CA VAL A 325 -2.61 2.63 -20.22
C VAL A 325 -3.75 3.63 -20.21
N ARG A 326 -3.46 4.82 -20.72
CA ARG A 326 -4.49 5.82 -21.02
C ARG A 326 -5.14 5.46 -22.37
N SER A 327 -6.40 5.06 -22.37
CA SER A 327 -7.15 4.96 -23.62
C SER A 327 -7.80 6.31 -23.97
N PRO A 328 -7.70 6.78 -25.24
CA PRO A 328 -8.44 7.95 -25.70
C PRO A 328 -9.95 7.72 -25.77
N THR A 329 -10.37 6.45 -25.90
CA THR A 329 -11.76 6.04 -26.16
C THR A 329 -12.41 5.29 -25.00
N SER A 330 -11.63 4.95 -23.98
CA SER A 330 -12.09 4.24 -22.78
C SER A 330 -11.40 4.80 -21.55
N ASN A 331 -12.15 4.90 -20.46
CA ASN A 331 -11.63 5.34 -19.17
C ASN A 331 -11.40 4.18 -18.20
N ALA A 332 -11.49 2.94 -18.68
CA ALA A 332 -11.44 1.75 -17.85
C ALA A 332 -10.05 1.50 -17.27
N VAL A 333 -10.02 1.09 -16.01
CA VAL A 333 -8.89 0.46 -15.34
C VAL A 333 -8.30 -0.65 -16.19
N THR A 334 -6.96 -0.70 -16.29
CA THR A 334 -6.26 -1.74 -17.05
C THR A 334 -5.39 -2.65 -16.17
N VAL A 335 -4.94 -2.17 -15.02
CA VAL A 335 -4.32 -2.98 -13.96
C VAL A 335 -5.35 -3.19 -12.86
N ALA A 336 -5.75 -4.44 -12.59
CA ALA A 336 -6.89 -4.72 -11.73
C ALA A 336 -6.73 -4.23 -10.28
N TYR A 337 -5.51 -4.10 -9.77
CA TYR A 337 -5.22 -3.63 -8.41
C TYR A 337 -4.13 -2.56 -8.43
N ASP A 338 -3.26 -2.56 -7.42
CA ASP A 338 -2.16 -1.61 -7.29
C ASP A 338 -1.28 -1.61 -8.53
N ALA A 339 -0.87 -0.44 -9.00
CA ALA A 339 0.09 -0.39 -10.09
C ALA A 339 1.49 -0.81 -9.61
N LEU A 340 1.91 -0.38 -8.43
CA LEU A 340 3.13 -0.85 -7.76
C LEU A 340 2.86 -1.04 -6.26
N HIS A 341 3.19 -2.21 -5.73
CA HIS A 341 3.03 -2.54 -4.31
C HIS A 341 4.33 -3.14 -3.75
N VAL A 342 4.88 -2.53 -2.71
CA VAL A 342 6.04 -3.04 -1.97
C VAL A 342 5.61 -3.43 -0.56
N THR A 343 5.60 -4.73 -0.29
CA THR A 343 5.12 -5.30 0.98
C THR A 343 6.25 -5.45 1.98
N ALA A 344 7.39 -6.01 1.57
CA ALA A 344 8.55 -6.21 2.42
C ALA A 344 9.84 -6.11 1.61
N MET A 345 10.64 -5.09 1.91
CA MET A 345 11.89 -4.84 1.22
C MET A 345 12.91 -4.23 2.18
N THR A 346 14.19 -4.51 1.98
CA THR A 346 15.28 -3.81 2.66
C THR A 346 15.73 -2.58 1.84
N GLY A 347 16.35 -1.58 2.46
CA GLY A 347 17.10 -0.57 1.70
C GLY A 347 16.27 0.42 0.86
N ASN A 348 16.69 0.61 -0.41
CA ASN A 348 16.41 1.81 -1.22
C ASN A 348 15.34 1.57 -2.32
N ILE A 349 14.40 2.50 -2.46
CA ILE A 349 13.43 2.55 -3.57
C ILE A 349 13.54 3.88 -4.32
N LEU A 350 13.62 3.84 -5.65
CA LEU A 350 13.64 5.01 -6.52
C LEU A 350 12.58 4.89 -7.62
N LEU A 351 11.53 5.70 -7.53
CA LEU A 351 10.45 5.79 -8.52
C LEU A 351 10.53 7.17 -9.19
N ARG A 352 10.99 7.25 -10.45
CA ARG A 352 11.20 8.53 -11.12
C ARG A 352 10.71 8.58 -12.57
N GLY A 353 9.96 9.64 -12.90
CA GLY A 353 9.57 9.93 -14.28
C GLY A 353 8.55 8.93 -14.85
N ASN A 354 7.81 8.23 -14.00
CA ASN A 354 6.86 7.19 -14.43
C ASN A 354 5.46 7.76 -14.66
N GLN A 355 4.63 6.99 -15.35
CA GLN A 355 3.21 7.19 -15.50
C GLN A 355 2.47 6.02 -14.85
N PHE A 356 1.67 6.29 -13.83
CA PHE A 356 0.75 5.33 -13.22
C PHE A 356 -0.66 5.75 -13.61
N THR A 357 -1.31 4.95 -14.45
CA THR A 357 -2.60 5.31 -15.03
C THR A 357 -3.63 4.22 -14.83
N ALA A 358 -4.84 4.60 -14.41
CA ALA A 358 -6.00 3.70 -14.40
C ALA A 358 -5.72 2.36 -13.68
N SER A 359 -5.12 2.43 -12.48
CA SER A 359 -5.02 1.29 -11.57
C SER A 359 -6.35 1.06 -10.86
N GLY A 360 -6.67 -0.20 -10.59
CA GLY A 360 -7.90 -0.62 -9.93
C GLY A 360 -7.86 -0.54 -8.41
N ASP A 361 -6.71 -0.11 -7.88
CA ASP A 361 -6.46 0.27 -6.49
C ASP A 361 -5.40 1.41 -6.46
N ASP A 362 -4.51 1.45 -5.48
CA ASP A 362 -3.46 2.47 -5.33
C ASP A 362 -2.50 2.54 -6.54
N ALA A 363 -1.98 3.73 -6.84
CA ALA A 363 -0.93 3.83 -7.86
C ALA A 363 0.40 3.27 -7.32
N ILE A 364 0.78 3.70 -6.12
CA ILE A 364 1.99 3.25 -5.42
C ILE A 364 1.62 2.95 -3.97
N ASN A 365 1.92 1.74 -3.49
CA ASN A 365 1.90 1.39 -2.08
C ASN A 365 3.30 0.95 -1.63
N ILE A 366 3.89 1.64 -0.65
CA ILE A 366 5.15 1.27 -0.01
C ILE A 366 4.91 1.01 1.47
N SER A 367 5.09 -0.25 1.85
CA SER A 367 4.78 -0.77 3.17
C SER A 367 5.95 -1.56 3.78
N SER A 368 5.69 -2.05 4.99
CA SER A 368 6.49 -3.00 5.75
C SER A 368 5.55 -3.86 6.61
N PRO A 369 5.80 -5.17 6.82
CA PRO A 369 4.85 -6.02 7.53
C PRO A 369 4.73 -5.71 9.02
N ILE A 370 3.51 -5.84 9.56
CA ILE A 370 3.22 -5.95 11.00
C ILE A 370 2.77 -7.38 11.30
N TYR A 371 3.45 -8.04 12.23
CA TYR A 371 3.11 -9.40 12.65
C TYR A 371 2.30 -9.38 13.94
N ASP A 372 1.21 -10.16 14.01
CA ASP A 372 0.53 -10.40 15.28
C ASP A 372 1.42 -11.27 16.18
N VAL A 373 1.50 -10.92 17.46
CA VAL A 373 2.24 -11.64 18.49
C VAL A 373 1.26 -12.35 19.42
N SER A 374 1.45 -13.65 19.59
CA SER A 374 0.80 -14.46 20.63
C SER A 374 1.87 -15.05 21.55
N PRO A 375 1.66 -15.09 22.88
CA PRO A 375 2.60 -15.72 23.80
C PRO A 375 2.89 -17.18 23.43
N GLY A 376 4.15 -17.60 23.58
CA GLY A 376 4.58 -18.98 23.44
C GLY A 376 4.51 -19.77 24.76
N SER A 377 5.17 -20.93 24.78
CA SER A 377 5.26 -21.79 25.97
C SER A 377 6.26 -21.31 27.03
N ASP A 378 7.20 -20.44 26.65
CA ASP A 378 8.22 -19.83 27.50
C ASP A 378 8.15 -18.30 27.39
N ALA A 379 8.63 -17.58 28.40
CA ALA A 379 8.66 -16.11 28.41
C ALA A 379 9.54 -15.50 27.30
N LYS A 380 10.41 -16.28 26.68
CA LYS A 380 11.24 -15.91 25.52
C LYS A 380 10.67 -16.35 24.17
N ASP A 381 9.53 -17.03 24.19
CA ASP A 381 8.92 -17.61 22.99
C ASP A 381 7.63 -16.89 22.63
N VAL A 382 7.42 -16.68 21.32
CA VAL A 382 6.13 -16.22 20.78
C VAL A 382 5.76 -17.01 19.53
N THR A 383 4.48 -16.96 19.21
CA THR A 383 3.98 -17.31 17.87
C THR A 383 3.65 -16.03 17.11
N LEU A 384 4.22 -15.89 15.92
CA LEU A 384 3.92 -14.79 15.00
C LEU A 384 2.93 -15.24 13.93
N LYS A 385 1.93 -14.40 13.64
CA LYS A 385 1.13 -14.54 12.41
C LYS A 385 1.76 -13.71 11.29
N ALA A 386 2.41 -14.40 10.36
CA ALA A 386 3.14 -13.80 9.26
C ALA A 386 2.62 -14.33 7.92
N LYS A 387 1.77 -13.56 7.24
CA LYS A 387 1.19 -13.94 5.93
C LYS A 387 2.22 -13.89 4.80
N THR A 388 3.17 -12.96 4.86
CA THR A 388 4.25 -12.77 3.89
C THR A 388 5.60 -13.14 4.50
N GLY A 389 6.61 -13.39 3.66
CA GLY A 389 7.97 -13.72 4.10
C GLY A 389 8.58 -12.63 4.98
N GLY A 390 9.77 -12.89 5.55
CA GLY A 390 10.51 -11.88 6.30
C GLY A 390 10.75 -12.16 7.77
N VAL A 391 10.48 -13.38 8.26
CA VAL A 391 10.82 -13.80 9.63
C VAL A 391 11.93 -14.84 9.57
N TYR A 392 13.17 -14.41 9.76
CA TYR A 392 14.36 -15.25 9.59
C TYR A 392 15.30 -15.21 10.80
N LEU A 393 16.15 -16.23 10.91
CA LEU A 393 17.09 -16.37 12.02
C LEU A 393 18.06 -15.17 12.02
N GLY A 394 18.24 -14.57 13.20
CA GLY A 394 19.12 -13.43 13.36
C GLY A 394 18.51 -12.07 12.98
N ALA A 395 17.28 -12.01 12.48
CA ALA A 395 16.56 -10.74 12.32
C ALA A 395 16.25 -10.11 13.68
N THR A 396 16.19 -8.77 13.74
CA THR A 396 15.76 -8.03 14.92
C THR A 396 14.30 -7.65 14.79
N LEU A 397 13.47 -8.03 15.77
CA LEU A 397 12.08 -7.62 15.83
C LEU A 397 11.89 -6.53 16.87
N ALA A 398 11.19 -5.45 16.50
CA ALA A 398 10.68 -4.47 17.44
C ALA A 398 9.25 -4.81 17.86
N PHE A 399 8.96 -4.75 19.16
CA PHE A 399 7.67 -5.11 19.75
C PHE A 399 6.85 -3.87 20.11
N PHE A 400 5.53 -4.00 19.95
CA PHE A 400 4.57 -2.93 20.22
C PHE A 400 3.33 -3.46 20.93
N ASP A 401 2.70 -2.62 21.75
CA ASP A 401 1.38 -2.89 22.33
C ASP A 401 0.24 -2.70 21.30
N ALA A 402 -1.01 -2.91 21.72
CA ALA A 402 -2.19 -2.73 20.86
C ALA A 402 -2.39 -1.28 20.38
N ASP A 403 -1.86 -0.32 21.14
CA ASP A 403 -1.83 1.10 20.82
C ASP A 403 -0.55 1.48 20.04
N LEU A 404 0.16 0.53 19.43
CA LEU A 404 1.36 0.80 18.64
C LEU A 404 2.48 1.52 19.42
N ARG A 405 2.48 1.49 20.75
CA ARG A 405 3.58 2.00 21.57
C ARG A 405 4.70 0.98 21.60
N TRP A 406 5.92 1.45 21.40
CA TRP A 406 7.10 0.61 21.39
C TRP A 406 7.41 0.07 22.79
N LEU A 407 7.65 -1.23 22.89
CA LEU A 407 7.93 -1.95 24.15
C LEU A 407 9.39 -2.42 24.25
N GLY A 408 10.09 -2.54 23.13
CA GLY A 408 11.44 -3.09 23.09
C GLY A 408 11.77 -3.70 21.73
N ASN A 409 12.95 -4.27 21.61
CA ASN A 409 13.34 -5.10 20.47
C ASN A 409 14.24 -6.24 20.94
N ASP A 410 14.24 -7.35 20.20
CA ASP A 410 15.17 -8.45 20.44
C ASP A 410 15.44 -9.23 19.14
N ARG A 411 16.50 -10.03 19.15
CA ARG A 411 16.97 -10.80 18.02
C ARG A 411 16.42 -12.22 18.05
N ILE A 412 15.96 -12.71 16.90
CA ILE A 412 15.51 -14.09 16.76
C ILE A 412 16.70 -15.05 16.86
N VAL A 413 16.68 -15.96 17.83
CA VAL A 413 17.71 -17.01 18.02
C VAL A 413 17.23 -18.41 17.61
N LYS A 414 15.91 -18.61 17.48
CA LYS A 414 15.31 -19.83 16.96
C LYS A 414 14.03 -19.51 16.21
N ARG A 415 13.73 -20.27 15.15
CA ARG A 415 12.43 -20.22 14.44
C ARG A 415 11.98 -21.60 14.01
N SER A 416 10.68 -21.82 13.98
CA SER A 416 10.05 -22.95 13.29
C SER A 416 9.89 -22.66 11.79
N SER A 417 9.54 -23.70 11.03
CA SER A 417 8.93 -23.50 9.72
C SER A 417 7.57 -22.81 9.87
N ARG A 418 7.15 -22.10 8.82
CA ARG A 418 5.81 -21.50 8.73
C ARG A 418 4.75 -22.58 8.56
N SER A 419 3.70 -22.53 9.37
CA SER A 419 2.55 -23.42 9.25
C SER A 419 1.64 -23.02 8.07
N PRO A 420 0.73 -23.92 7.62
CA PRO A 420 -0.29 -23.57 6.61
C PRO A 420 -1.17 -22.38 7.00
N ASP A 421 -1.38 -22.14 8.29
CA ASP A 421 -2.14 -21.01 8.83
C ASP A 421 -1.30 -19.74 9.02
N ALA A 422 -0.13 -19.69 8.37
CA ALA A 422 0.81 -18.58 8.39
C ALA A 422 1.36 -18.26 9.80
N GLN A 423 1.51 -19.28 10.66
CA GLN A 423 2.09 -19.13 11.99
C GLN A 423 3.56 -19.55 12.02
N ILE A 424 4.39 -18.83 12.79
CA ILE A 424 5.80 -19.14 12.99
C ILE A 424 6.10 -19.03 14.50
N GLY A 425 6.59 -20.12 15.10
CA GLY A 425 7.15 -20.08 16.45
C GLY A 425 8.55 -19.49 16.41
N VAL A 426 8.85 -18.54 17.28
CA VAL A 426 10.14 -17.85 17.37
C VAL A 426 10.56 -17.69 18.83
N ALA A 427 11.86 -17.87 19.08
CA ALA A 427 12.48 -17.63 20.38
C ALA A 427 13.51 -16.51 20.27
N PHE A 428 13.65 -15.75 21.35
CA PHE A 428 14.56 -14.61 21.44
C PHE A 428 15.67 -14.81 22.49
N SER A 429 16.67 -13.93 22.47
CA SER A 429 17.78 -13.94 23.43
C SER A 429 17.29 -13.74 24.86
N ASP A 430 16.37 -12.79 25.03
CA ASP A 430 15.81 -12.32 26.28
C ASP A 430 14.28 -12.51 26.32
N THR A 431 13.70 -12.18 27.47
CA THR A 431 12.26 -12.24 27.69
C THR A 431 11.53 -11.24 26.79
N VAL A 432 10.47 -11.70 26.12
CA VAL A 432 9.62 -10.83 25.30
C VAL A 432 8.87 -9.85 26.21
N PRO A 433 8.82 -8.54 25.87
CA PRO A 433 8.08 -7.57 26.67
C PRO A 433 6.62 -7.96 26.88
N GLN A 434 6.16 -7.89 28.14
CA GLN A 434 4.76 -8.15 28.48
C GLN A 434 3.84 -7.17 27.74
N GLY A 435 2.71 -7.66 27.21
CA GLY A 435 1.74 -6.83 26.48
C GLY A 435 2.07 -6.62 25.01
N ALA A 436 3.11 -7.26 24.47
CA ALA A 436 3.40 -7.25 23.04
C ALA A 436 2.22 -7.83 22.24
N ARG A 437 1.61 -6.98 21.41
CA ARG A 437 0.53 -7.34 20.48
C ARG A 437 1.05 -7.47 19.05
N TYR A 438 2.03 -6.65 18.70
CA TYR A 438 2.60 -6.58 17.36
C TYR A 438 4.12 -6.68 17.38
N ALA A 439 4.68 -7.20 16.29
CA ALA A 439 6.12 -7.19 16.03
C ALA A 439 6.41 -6.72 14.60
N ARG A 440 7.55 -6.05 14.40
CA ARG A 440 8.02 -5.59 13.09
C ARG A 440 9.47 -6.00 12.88
N ASN A 441 9.80 -6.54 11.70
CA ASN A 441 11.19 -6.80 11.35
C ASN A 441 11.88 -5.48 10.95
N VAL A 442 12.91 -5.10 11.71
CA VAL A 442 13.68 -3.85 11.53
C VAL A 442 14.46 -3.85 10.21
N ASP A 443 14.74 -5.01 9.62
CA ASP A 443 15.44 -5.11 8.34
C ASP A 443 14.52 -4.75 7.16
N LEU A 444 13.20 -4.94 7.31
CA LEU A 444 12.20 -4.88 6.23
C LEU A 444 11.39 -3.57 6.22
N LEU A 445 11.98 -2.49 6.69
CA LEU A 445 11.31 -1.20 6.81
C LEU A 445 11.24 -0.41 5.49
N SER A 446 11.77 -0.94 4.37
CA SER A 446 11.94 -0.17 3.13
C SER A 446 12.58 1.20 3.39
N SER A 447 13.72 1.17 4.10
CA SER A 447 14.25 2.25 4.93
C SER A 447 14.41 3.63 4.28
N ARG A 448 14.45 3.73 2.95
CA ARG A 448 14.57 4.99 2.19
C ARG A 448 13.85 4.88 0.84
N TYR A 449 13.07 5.91 0.48
CA TYR A 449 12.42 5.97 -0.82
C TYR A 449 12.40 7.38 -1.42
N ALA A 450 12.43 7.44 -2.75
CA ALA A 450 12.24 8.68 -3.51
C ALA A 450 11.21 8.48 -4.63
N ILE A 451 10.12 9.23 -4.57
CA ILE A 451 9.02 9.24 -5.54
C ILE A 451 9.02 10.61 -6.21
N LEU A 452 9.57 10.68 -7.43
CA LEU A 452 9.97 11.93 -8.06
C LEU A 452 9.38 12.10 -9.46
N ASN A 453 8.76 13.25 -9.72
CA ASN A 453 8.36 13.65 -11.06
C ASN A 453 7.51 12.60 -11.80
N ASN A 454 6.64 11.89 -11.09
CA ASN A 454 5.73 10.92 -11.68
C ASN A 454 4.39 11.59 -12.02
N GLU A 455 3.71 11.07 -13.04
CA GLU A 455 2.32 11.39 -13.34
C GLU A 455 1.41 10.27 -12.86
N ILE A 456 0.44 10.60 -12.02
CA ILE A 456 -0.50 9.66 -11.42
C ILE A 456 -1.91 10.11 -11.78
N PHE A 457 -2.59 9.30 -12.60
CA PHE A 457 -3.79 9.71 -13.30
C PHE A 457 -4.89 8.64 -13.24
N ARG A 458 -6.07 9.01 -12.73
CA ARG A 458 -7.28 8.17 -12.75
C ARG A 458 -7.16 6.82 -12.04
N CYS A 459 -6.38 6.75 -10.97
CA CYS A 459 -6.34 5.56 -10.11
C CYS A 459 -7.61 5.45 -9.27
N GLN A 460 -8.12 4.23 -9.10
CA GLN A 460 -9.36 3.96 -8.39
C GLN A 460 -9.25 4.14 -6.88
N CYS A 461 -8.05 4.27 -6.32
CA CYS A 461 -7.83 4.50 -4.90
C CYS A 461 -6.87 5.68 -4.70
N HIS A 462 -5.82 5.52 -3.89
CA HIS A 462 -4.87 6.58 -3.57
C HIS A 462 -3.82 6.75 -4.67
N GLY A 463 -3.19 7.91 -4.73
CA GLY A 463 -2.03 8.12 -5.57
C GLY A 463 -0.79 7.41 -5.01
N VAL A 464 -0.38 7.83 -3.82
CA VAL A 464 0.73 7.24 -3.06
C VAL A 464 0.24 6.89 -1.66
N LEU A 465 0.36 5.63 -1.28
CA LEU A 465 0.25 5.13 0.07
C LEU A 465 1.67 4.82 0.58
N ALA A 466 2.20 5.64 1.49
CA ALA A 466 3.58 5.50 1.98
C ALA A 466 3.61 5.35 3.50
N GLN A 467 4.19 4.25 3.97
CA GLN A 467 4.02 3.76 5.35
C GLN A 467 5.36 3.56 6.09
N THR A 468 6.45 4.04 5.48
CA THR A 468 7.84 3.77 5.87
C THR A 468 8.65 5.06 6.05
N PRO A 469 9.82 5.02 6.70
CA PRO A 469 10.61 6.22 7.03
C PRO A 469 11.53 6.69 5.88
N ASN A 470 12.15 7.86 6.09
CA ASN A 470 13.20 8.48 5.28
C ASN A 470 12.82 8.58 3.80
N GLY A 471 11.67 9.22 3.56
CA GLY A 471 11.05 9.33 2.25
C GLY A 471 11.14 10.73 1.65
N ILE A 472 11.09 10.81 0.33
CA ILE A 472 10.71 12.03 -0.38
C ILE A 472 9.66 11.73 -1.45
N ILE A 473 8.59 12.52 -1.45
CA ILE A 473 7.53 12.55 -2.47
C ILE A 473 7.53 13.96 -3.06
N ALA A 474 8.17 14.14 -4.22
CA ALA A 474 8.38 15.48 -4.77
C ALA A 474 8.18 15.61 -6.28
N GLY A 475 7.64 16.77 -6.69
CA GLY A 475 7.45 17.12 -8.10
C GLY A 475 6.44 16.25 -8.84
N ASN A 476 5.62 15.47 -8.14
CA ASN A 476 4.65 14.57 -8.77
C ASN A 476 3.37 15.32 -9.13
N ARG A 477 2.66 14.81 -10.15
CA ARG A 477 1.36 15.32 -10.57
C ARG A 477 0.28 14.27 -10.31
N PHE A 478 -0.73 14.64 -9.53
CA PHE A 478 -1.87 13.79 -9.20
C PHE A 478 -3.13 14.40 -9.80
N THR A 479 -3.82 13.64 -10.64
CA THR A 479 -4.99 14.15 -11.38
C THR A 479 -6.11 13.12 -11.43
N SER A 480 -7.35 13.54 -11.11
CA SER A 480 -8.56 12.73 -11.30
C SER A 480 -8.60 11.42 -10.50
N LEU A 481 -8.05 11.41 -9.27
CA LEU A 481 -8.03 10.23 -8.41
C LEU A 481 -9.36 10.05 -7.67
N ARG A 482 -9.72 8.80 -7.36
CA ARG A 482 -10.94 8.54 -6.58
C ARG A 482 -10.77 8.95 -5.11
N ALA A 483 -9.60 8.68 -4.54
CA ALA A 483 -9.28 8.98 -3.15
C ALA A 483 -8.11 9.97 -3.07
N ASN A 484 -7.49 10.07 -1.90
CA ASN A 484 -6.44 11.04 -1.57
C ASN A 484 -5.20 10.84 -2.45
N ALA A 485 -4.53 11.95 -2.77
CA ALA A 485 -3.30 11.89 -3.56
C ALA A 485 -2.16 11.22 -2.80
N ILE A 486 -1.95 11.61 -1.55
CA ILE A 486 -0.86 11.10 -0.72
C ILE A 486 -1.42 10.72 0.64
N ARG A 487 -1.28 9.45 1.01
CA ARG A 487 -1.65 8.92 2.32
C ARG A 487 -0.40 8.40 3.01
N LEU A 488 -0.01 9.11 4.06
CA LEU A 488 1.05 8.71 4.98
C LEU A 488 0.39 8.03 6.18
N VAL A 489 0.60 6.72 6.35
CA VAL A 489 -0.13 5.96 7.37
C VAL A 489 0.68 4.81 7.95
N VAL A 490 0.40 4.47 9.21
CA VAL A 490 0.65 3.14 9.76
C VAL A 490 -0.69 2.49 10.03
N SER A 491 -0.90 1.27 9.54
CA SER A 491 -2.16 0.56 9.72
C SER A 491 -1.97 -0.80 10.37
N ALA A 492 -2.29 -0.91 11.66
CA ALA A 492 -2.39 -2.23 12.29
C ALA A 492 -3.60 -3.03 11.80
N TRP A 493 -4.63 -2.38 11.24
CA TRP A 493 -5.76 -3.05 10.60
C TRP A 493 -5.36 -3.82 9.35
N TRP A 494 -4.59 -3.18 8.47
CA TRP A 494 -4.06 -3.80 7.27
C TRP A 494 -2.78 -4.60 7.54
N HIS A 495 -2.25 -4.52 8.76
CA HIS A 495 -0.97 -5.11 9.17
C HIS A 495 0.23 -4.57 8.38
N GLU A 496 0.23 -3.26 8.18
CA GLU A 496 1.11 -2.54 7.26
C GLU A 496 1.72 -1.28 7.91
N GLY A 497 3.00 -1.05 7.63
CA GLY A 497 3.73 0.16 8.00
C GLY A 497 4.59 0.05 9.26
N SER A 498 5.59 0.91 9.33
CA SER A 498 6.59 0.94 10.41
C SER A 498 6.60 2.26 11.18
N ALA A 499 6.38 3.36 10.48
CA ALA A 499 6.10 4.72 10.96
C ALA A 499 6.52 5.65 9.83
N VAL A 500 5.74 6.69 9.64
CA VAL A 500 6.12 7.78 8.77
C VAL A 500 7.06 8.66 9.59
N ARG A 501 8.37 8.52 9.33
CA ARG A 501 9.39 9.34 9.98
C ARG A 501 10.39 9.91 9.00
N ASN A 502 10.78 11.17 9.19
CA ASN A 502 11.75 11.85 8.35
C ASN A 502 11.32 11.87 6.87
N VAL A 503 10.05 12.18 6.63
CA VAL A 503 9.45 12.18 5.29
C VAL A 503 9.24 13.60 4.81
N VAL A 504 9.57 13.85 3.54
CA VAL A 504 9.38 15.13 2.86
C VAL A 504 8.34 14.97 1.76
N VAL A 505 7.28 15.77 1.80
CA VAL A 505 6.27 15.89 0.75
C VAL A 505 6.30 17.32 0.22
N ARG A 506 6.83 17.52 -0.99
CA ARG A 506 7.00 18.87 -1.52
C ARG A 506 6.81 19.05 -3.01
N ASP A 507 6.51 20.27 -3.43
CA ASP A 507 6.46 20.65 -4.84
C ASP A 507 5.51 19.78 -5.69
N ASN A 508 4.51 19.14 -5.08
CA ASN A 508 3.55 18.30 -5.81
C ASN A 508 2.37 19.15 -6.30
N ILE A 509 1.81 18.76 -7.45
CA ILE A 509 0.60 19.36 -8.01
C ILE A 509 -0.53 18.34 -7.89
N ILE A 510 -1.54 18.67 -7.10
CA ILE A 510 -2.70 17.80 -6.83
C ILE A 510 -3.97 18.50 -7.34
N THR A 511 -4.68 17.82 -8.24
CA THR A 511 -5.88 18.33 -8.89
C THR A 511 -6.98 17.27 -8.99
N ASP A 512 -8.22 17.65 -8.71
CA ASP A 512 -9.40 16.80 -8.98
C ASP A 512 -9.36 15.42 -8.29
N THR A 513 -9.04 15.38 -7.00
CA THR A 513 -9.07 14.14 -6.20
C THR A 513 -10.34 14.04 -5.35
N GLY A 514 -10.84 12.82 -5.17
CA GLY A 514 -11.97 12.51 -4.29
C GLY A 514 -11.56 12.11 -2.87
N ASP A 515 -12.54 11.88 -2.00
CA ASP A 515 -12.37 11.55 -0.59
C ASP A 515 -12.23 10.04 -0.33
N ASP A 516 -11.55 9.70 0.76
CA ASP A 516 -11.67 8.39 1.41
C ASP A 516 -12.62 8.50 2.62
N GLY A 517 -13.19 7.38 3.04
CA GLY A 517 -14.17 7.32 4.13
C GLY A 517 -13.61 6.63 5.37
N ARG A 518 -13.30 7.40 6.42
CA ARG A 518 -12.97 6.86 7.76
C ARG A 518 -13.49 7.73 8.90
N ARG A 519 -13.95 7.08 9.97
CA ARG A 519 -14.36 7.76 11.22
C ARG A 519 -13.13 8.32 11.97
N GLY A 520 -13.22 9.54 12.48
CA GLY A 520 -12.23 10.11 13.41
C GLY A 520 -11.09 10.92 12.77
N VAL A 521 -11.03 11.02 11.44
CA VAL A 521 -10.11 11.89 10.71
C VAL A 521 -10.89 12.74 9.73
N VAL A 522 -10.57 14.03 9.65
CA VAL A 522 -10.96 14.86 8.50
C VAL A 522 -10.07 14.48 7.35
N TRP A 523 -10.63 14.13 6.19
CA TRP A 523 -9.81 13.74 5.04
C TRP A 523 -9.21 14.94 4.32
N GLY A 524 -7.96 14.78 3.86
CA GLY A 524 -7.21 15.78 3.11
C GLY A 524 -6.54 15.16 1.88
N ALA A 525 -6.29 15.91 0.82
CA ALA A 525 -5.55 15.43 -0.35
C ALA A 525 -4.18 14.82 0.03
N ILE A 526 -3.57 15.35 1.08
CA ILE A 526 -2.43 14.76 1.80
C ILE A 526 -2.90 14.39 3.22
N THR A 527 -2.75 13.15 3.64
CA THR A 527 -3.03 12.73 5.03
C THR A 527 -1.80 12.14 5.71
N LEU A 528 -1.72 12.36 7.02
CA LEU A 528 -0.71 11.77 7.91
C LEU A 528 -1.39 11.33 9.21
N TYR A 529 -1.45 10.02 9.45
CA TYR A 529 -2.05 9.49 10.68
C TYR A 529 -1.62 8.05 10.98
N ALA A 530 -2.11 7.46 12.06
CA ALA A 530 -2.00 6.02 12.29
C ALA A 530 -3.35 5.44 12.73
N GLU A 531 -3.57 4.17 12.40
CA GLU A 531 -4.79 3.44 12.75
C GLU A 531 -4.47 2.15 13.49
N LEU A 532 -5.32 1.86 14.48
CA LEU A 532 -5.22 0.67 15.31
C LEU A 532 -5.76 -0.57 14.58
N GLY A 533 -5.53 -1.75 15.17
CA GLY A 533 -6.05 -3.02 14.67
C GLY A 533 -7.54 -3.23 14.95
N ASP A 534 -8.07 -4.35 14.46
CA ASP A 534 -9.42 -4.79 14.83
C ASP A 534 -9.41 -5.37 16.25
N ASP A 535 -10.30 -4.88 17.10
CA ASP A 535 -10.58 -5.50 18.40
C ASP A 535 -11.80 -6.45 18.34
N GLY A 536 -12.24 -6.82 17.13
CA GLY A 536 -13.37 -7.73 16.88
C GLY A 536 -14.71 -7.03 16.65
N GLY A 537 -14.69 -5.75 16.27
CA GLY A 537 -15.89 -4.96 15.95
C GLY A 537 -16.13 -4.89 14.44
N GLN A 538 -17.38 -4.87 13.99
CA GLN A 538 -17.70 -4.64 12.56
C GLN A 538 -17.52 -3.18 12.10
N ASP A 539 -17.06 -2.29 12.99
CA ASP A 539 -16.80 -0.89 12.69
C ASP A 539 -15.32 -0.68 12.33
N GLN A 540 -15.04 0.36 11.53
CA GLN A 540 -13.66 0.76 11.22
C GLN A 540 -12.87 1.07 12.50
N PRO A 541 -11.60 0.63 12.61
CA PRO A 541 -10.78 0.87 13.79
C PRO A 541 -10.53 2.34 14.07
N ALA A 542 -10.34 2.65 15.34
CA ALA A 542 -9.99 3.98 15.79
C ALA A 542 -8.64 4.45 15.22
N VAL A 543 -8.52 5.77 15.14
CA VAL A 543 -7.26 6.47 14.92
C VAL A 543 -6.43 6.37 16.19
N ALA A 544 -5.13 6.18 16.04
CA ALA A 544 -4.19 6.17 17.17
C ALA A 544 -4.22 7.53 17.90
N THR A 545 -4.41 7.49 19.23
CA THR A 545 -4.45 8.71 20.06
C THR A 545 -3.07 9.17 20.53
N GLN A 546 -2.07 8.31 20.33
CA GLN A 546 -0.67 8.51 20.65
C GLN A 546 0.13 8.90 19.40
N THR A 547 1.31 9.48 19.62
CA THR A 547 2.26 9.75 18.54
C THR A 547 2.85 8.44 18.00
N VAL A 548 2.63 8.19 16.71
CA VAL A 548 3.16 7.04 15.96
C VAL A 548 4.10 7.50 14.84
N ASN A 549 3.83 8.68 14.27
CA ASN A 549 4.62 9.30 13.22
C ASN A 549 5.41 10.49 13.75
N ASP A 550 6.53 10.86 13.12
CA ASP A 550 7.38 11.93 13.64
C ASP A 550 8.26 12.58 12.57
N THR A 551 8.58 13.87 12.69
CA THR A 551 9.54 14.57 11.81
C THR A 551 9.11 14.50 10.34
N VAL A 552 8.08 15.27 9.98
CA VAL A 552 7.54 15.30 8.61
C VAL A 552 7.52 16.73 8.09
N LEU A 553 7.90 16.92 6.83
CA LEU A 553 7.82 18.20 6.13
C LEU A 553 6.78 18.10 5.01
N ILE A 554 5.76 18.95 5.05
CA ILE A 554 4.79 19.13 3.96
C ILE A 554 4.93 20.56 3.45
N ALA A 555 5.59 20.75 2.31
CA ALA A 555 5.98 22.08 1.85
C ALA A 555 5.66 22.35 0.38
N ASP A 556 5.28 23.58 0.05
CA ASP A 556 5.26 24.07 -1.34
C ASP A 556 4.39 23.23 -2.32
N ASN A 557 3.39 22.52 -1.81
CA ASN A 557 2.46 21.76 -2.65
C ASN A 557 1.35 22.68 -3.16
N THR A 558 0.92 22.47 -4.40
CA THR A 558 -0.28 23.12 -4.97
C THR A 558 -1.43 22.14 -5.01
N ILE A 559 -2.48 22.39 -4.24
CA ILE A 559 -3.65 21.53 -4.09
C ILE A 559 -4.88 22.30 -4.53
N SER A 560 -5.59 21.77 -5.53
CA SER A 560 -6.80 22.43 -5.99
C SER A 560 -7.89 21.49 -6.50
N GLY A 561 -9.14 21.93 -6.39
CA GLY A 561 -10.28 21.17 -6.92
C GLY A 561 -10.41 19.82 -6.24
N VAL A 562 -10.35 19.75 -4.92
CA VAL A 562 -10.42 18.48 -4.18
C VAL A 562 -11.76 18.38 -3.42
N ASP A 563 -12.31 17.18 -3.32
CA ASP A 563 -13.64 17.00 -2.69
C ASP A 563 -13.55 16.99 -1.14
N GLN A 564 -12.35 16.79 -0.61
CA GLN A 564 -11.96 16.81 0.80
C GLN A 564 -11.12 18.04 1.19
N GLY A 565 -10.52 18.06 2.38
CA GLY A 565 -9.54 19.08 2.78
C GLY A 565 -8.23 19.01 1.98
N CYS A 566 -7.28 19.90 2.26
CA CYS A 566 -5.96 19.84 1.66
C CYS A 566 -5.01 18.91 2.39
N ILE A 567 -4.81 19.15 3.69
CA ILE A 567 -3.80 18.47 4.49
C ILE A 567 -4.44 18.08 5.82
N SER A 568 -4.25 16.84 6.24
CA SER A 568 -4.77 16.33 7.51
C SER A 568 -3.69 15.61 8.30
N VAL A 569 -3.53 15.97 9.57
CA VAL A 569 -2.50 15.41 10.45
C VAL A 569 -3.11 14.91 11.76
N ALA A 570 -2.83 13.66 12.12
CA ALA A 570 -3.13 13.06 13.42
C ALA A 570 -1.98 12.12 13.84
N SER A 571 -1.95 11.70 15.10
CA SER A 571 -1.03 10.68 15.63
C SER A 571 0.46 10.98 15.37
N SER A 572 0.86 12.26 15.42
CA SER A 572 2.14 12.73 14.87
C SER A 572 2.88 13.74 15.76
N ALA A 573 4.19 13.84 15.62
CA ALA A 573 4.99 14.91 16.23
C ALA A 573 5.95 15.56 15.22
N HIS A 574 6.42 16.77 15.53
CA HIS A 574 7.43 17.51 14.76
C HIS A 574 7.08 17.60 13.26
N VAL A 575 5.84 17.99 12.96
CA VAL A 575 5.39 18.21 11.58
C VAL A 575 5.53 19.68 11.24
N ARG A 576 6.18 19.98 10.11
CA ARG A 576 6.28 21.32 9.56
C ARG A 576 5.45 21.43 8.29
N ILE A 577 4.54 22.39 8.26
CA ILE A 577 3.64 22.66 7.13
C ILE A 577 3.86 24.11 6.70
N THR A 578 4.32 24.34 5.47
CA THR A 578 4.72 25.68 5.01
C THR A 578 4.59 25.84 3.49
N GLY A 579 4.25 27.03 3.00
CA GLY A 579 4.26 27.34 1.55
C GLY A 579 3.23 26.58 0.69
N ASN A 580 2.34 25.79 1.28
CA ASN A 580 1.32 25.04 0.54
C ASN A 580 0.19 25.98 0.07
N ARG A 581 -0.24 25.82 -1.18
CA ARG A 581 -1.34 26.57 -1.77
C ARG A 581 -2.58 25.70 -1.88
N CYS A 582 -3.67 26.15 -1.29
CA CYS A 582 -4.95 25.45 -1.24
C CYS A 582 -6.08 26.27 -1.86
N GLN A 583 -6.74 25.74 -2.89
CA GLN A 583 -7.82 26.44 -3.60
C GLN A 583 -8.94 25.48 -4.02
N GLY A 584 -10.21 25.85 -3.81
CA GLY A 584 -11.34 25.03 -4.27
C GLY A 584 -11.33 23.61 -3.69
N PHE A 585 -11.06 23.49 -2.39
CA PHE A 585 -11.17 22.25 -1.62
C PHE A 585 -12.58 22.12 -1.01
N ASN A 586 -12.91 20.96 -0.44
CA ASN A 586 -14.26 20.65 0.09
C ASN A 586 -15.39 20.90 -0.93
N ARG A 587 -15.19 20.58 -2.21
CA ARG A 587 -16.21 20.84 -3.24
C ARG A 587 -17.55 20.14 -2.98
N ARG A 588 -17.61 19.20 -2.03
CA ARG A 588 -18.80 18.42 -1.66
C ARG A 588 -19.12 18.53 -0.19
N LEU A 589 -19.45 19.76 0.22
CA LEU A 589 -19.82 20.17 1.59
C LEU A 589 -21.01 19.41 2.18
N ASP A 590 -21.84 18.76 1.37
CA ASP A 590 -23.03 18.04 1.81
C ASP A 590 -22.73 16.70 2.51
N LYS A 591 -21.47 16.23 2.50
CA LYS A 591 -21.14 14.83 2.81
C LYS A 591 -19.91 14.57 3.70
N GLY A 592 -19.14 15.59 4.10
CA GLY A 592 -17.98 15.46 4.98
C GLY A 592 -18.26 15.80 6.46
N GLN A 593 -17.54 15.20 7.41
CA GLN A 593 -17.45 15.75 8.77
C GLN A 593 -16.85 17.16 8.67
N LEU A 594 -17.62 18.13 9.15
CA LEU A 594 -17.62 19.49 8.64
C LEU A 594 -16.29 20.24 8.82
N LEU A 595 -15.83 20.79 7.70
CA LEU A 595 -14.90 21.91 7.60
C LEU A 595 -15.74 23.15 7.23
N VAL A 596 -15.82 24.16 8.09
CA VAL A 596 -16.60 25.38 7.84
C VAL A 596 -15.77 26.40 7.04
N GLU A 597 -16.37 26.94 5.97
CA GLU A 597 -15.86 28.07 5.19
C GLU A 597 -16.10 29.40 5.96
N LYS A 598 -15.14 30.32 5.97
CA LYS A 598 -15.12 31.53 6.83
C LYS A 598 -16.23 32.54 6.54
N THR A 599 -16.98 32.37 5.45
CA THR A 599 -17.99 33.32 4.95
C THR A 599 -19.33 33.25 5.69
N ASP A 600 -19.67 32.14 6.37
CA ASP A 600 -20.86 32.05 7.26
C ASP A 600 -20.64 31.07 8.44
N PRO A 601 -20.02 31.53 9.53
CA PRO A 601 -19.73 30.71 10.71
C PRO A 601 -20.97 30.27 11.49
N VAL A 602 -22.06 31.05 11.45
CA VAL A 602 -23.24 30.89 12.31
C VAL A 602 -24.14 29.76 11.81
N ALA A 603 -24.25 29.59 10.49
CA ALA A 603 -24.96 28.47 9.88
C ALA A 603 -24.24 27.12 10.10
N GLY A 604 -22.90 27.11 10.17
CA GLY A 604 -22.08 25.92 10.39
C GLY A 604 -22.13 25.38 11.82
N ILE A 605 -22.06 26.26 12.81
CA ILE A 605 -22.07 25.90 14.24
C ILE A 605 -23.38 25.23 14.66
N LYS A 606 -24.52 25.63 14.09
CA LYS A 606 -25.84 25.05 14.41
C LYS A 606 -26.02 23.60 13.95
N ARG A 607 -25.09 23.04 13.17
CA ARG A 607 -25.20 21.70 12.55
C ARG A 607 -24.25 20.65 13.14
N LEU A 608 -23.50 20.97 14.21
CA LEU A 608 -22.47 20.10 14.78
C LEU A 608 -22.99 19.20 15.91
N SER A 609 -22.51 17.95 15.98
CA SER A 609 -22.66 17.06 17.13
C SER A 609 -21.40 17.12 18.02
N ALA A 610 -21.56 16.84 19.32
CA ALA A 610 -20.61 17.12 20.42
C ALA A 610 -19.21 16.44 20.36
N LYS A 611 -18.81 15.83 19.24
CA LYS A 611 -17.49 15.20 19.02
C LYS A 611 -16.85 15.61 17.68
N THR A 612 -17.12 16.82 17.18
CA THR A 612 -16.52 17.31 15.94
C THR A 612 -15.25 18.13 16.19
N SER A 613 -14.17 17.74 15.52
CA SER A 613 -12.86 18.39 15.57
C SER A 613 -12.91 19.74 14.83
N TYR A 614 -12.36 20.77 15.46
CA TYR A 614 -12.36 22.15 14.97
C TYR A 614 -11.32 22.36 13.86
N LEU A 615 -11.63 23.21 12.87
CA LEU A 615 -10.62 23.79 11.97
C LEU A 615 -9.85 24.88 12.70
N GLY A 616 -8.55 24.69 12.84
CA GLY A 616 -7.64 25.82 12.91
C GLY A 616 -7.45 26.39 11.51
N GLN A 617 -8.19 27.44 11.17
CA GLN A 617 -7.98 28.32 10.00
C GLN A 617 -8.55 27.81 8.65
N GLY A 618 -9.26 28.67 7.92
CA GLY A 618 -9.91 28.37 6.63
C GLY A 618 -8.97 28.15 5.44
N ASN A 619 -7.80 27.57 5.67
CA ASN A 619 -6.76 27.28 4.67
C ASN A 619 -6.80 25.82 4.16
N GLY A 620 -7.78 25.02 4.60
CA GLY A 620 -7.96 23.62 4.19
C GLY A 620 -7.09 22.62 4.96
N ILE A 621 -6.47 23.02 6.06
CA ILE A 621 -5.56 22.18 6.86
C ILE A 621 -6.24 21.79 8.17
N TRP A 622 -6.21 20.50 8.49
CA TRP A 622 -6.72 19.95 9.75
C TRP A 622 -5.60 19.28 10.54
N ILE A 623 -5.57 19.53 11.85
CA ILE A 623 -4.61 18.93 12.79
C ILE A 623 -5.42 18.44 14.00
N ASP A 624 -5.25 17.17 14.37
CA ASP A 624 -5.85 16.62 15.58
C ASP A 624 -5.09 17.12 16.83
N PRO A 625 -5.69 17.98 17.67
CA PRO A 625 -5.00 18.53 18.84
C PRO A 625 -4.75 17.52 19.95
N LEU A 626 -5.39 16.34 19.93
CA LEU A 626 -5.29 15.35 21.00
C LEU A 626 -4.12 14.38 20.82
N SER A 627 -3.83 14.02 19.57
CA SER A 627 -2.82 13.02 19.22
C SER A 627 -1.59 13.61 18.52
N THR A 628 -1.58 14.92 18.31
CA THR A 628 -0.55 15.62 17.54
C THR A 628 0.13 16.71 18.36
N SER A 629 1.46 16.79 18.29
CA SER A 629 2.27 17.78 19.02
C SER A 629 3.41 18.38 18.19
N ASN A 630 3.99 19.48 18.66
CA ASN A 630 5.15 20.14 18.05
C ASN A 630 4.96 20.47 16.56
N ILE A 631 3.87 21.15 16.22
CA ILE A 631 3.55 21.53 14.84
C ILE A 631 4.03 22.95 14.55
N ASP A 632 4.84 23.09 13.51
CA ASP A 632 5.24 24.37 12.94
C ASP A 632 4.41 24.63 11.67
N HIS A 633 3.48 25.56 11.76
CA HIS A 633 2.59 25.94 10.68
C HIS A 633 2.74 27.44 10.40
N SER A 634 3.37 27.74 9.26
CA SER A 634 3.46 29.08 8.69
C SER A 634 2.58 29.13 7.44
N SER A 635 1.58 30.02 7.48
CA SER A 635 0.65 30.29 6.38
C SER A 635 1.30 30.98 5.21
#